data_AF-A0A7S2MM16-F1
#
_entry.id   AF-A0A7S2MM16-F1
#
_cell.length_a   1.000
_cell.length_b   1.000
_cell.length_c   1.000
_cell.angle_alpha   90.00
_cell.angle_beta   90.00
_cell.angle_gamma   90.00
#
_symmetry.space_group_name_H-M   'P 1'
#
loop_
_entity.id
_entity.type
_entity.pdbx_description
1 polymer ?
#
loop_
_entity_poly.entity_id
_entity_poly.type
_entity_poly.pdbx_seq_one_letter_code
_entity_poly.pdbx_strand_id
1 'polypeptide(L)'
;DIGAWSASSYQTIVEQTPKLFLVQVEPTARHCAELKKAVGKSPAKDRIVTFCVAIGPSNLGDFAQFHESKHFLDGQCSSLKKFRKRARNVPANCVNQTSTYQVPVLTLRTLLQLVPRPVRLLKVDAQGLDLSVTLSGEAELR
;
A
#
# COMPACT_ATOMS: atom_id res chain seq x y z
N ASP A 1 5.30 -3.86 4.83
CA ASP A 1 3.84 -3.92 5.06
C ASP A 1 3.15 -3.13 3.96
N ILE A 2 2.83 -3.81 2.85
CA ILE A 2 2.10 -3.20 1.73
C ILE A 2 0.60 -3.36 2.00
N GLY A 3 -0.14 -2.25 1.92
CA GLY A 3 -1.54 -2.20 2.35
C GLY A 3 -1.64 -2.21 3.87
N ALA A 4 -0.93 -1.28 4.51
CA ALA A 4 -0.79 -1.29 5.96
C ALA A 4 -2.12 -1.00 6.70
N TRP A 5 -3.00 -0.16 6.13
CA TRP A 5 -4.20 0.37 6.79
C TRP A 5 -3.89 1.09 8.12
N SER A 6 -4.77 1.97 8.58
CA SER A 6 -4.65 2.68 9.86
C SER A 6 -4.59 1.84 11.15
N ALA A 7 -4.68 0.50 11.08
CA ALA A 7 -4.59 -0.40 12.24
C ALA A 7 -3.50 -1.48 12.08
N SER A 8 -2.38 -1.16 11.42
CA SER A 8 -1.28 -2.11 11.22
C SER A 8 -0.72 -2.64 12.56
N SER A 9 -0.95 -3.93 12.82
CA SER A 9 -0.40 -4.66 13.97
C SER A 9 1.14 -4.71 13.98
N TYR A 10 1.77 -4.40 12.84
CA TYR A 10 3.22 -4.40 12.70
C TYR A 10 3.91 -3.24 13.44
N GLN A 11 3.20 -2.14 13.73
CA GLN A 11 3.78 -1.07 14.57
C GLN A 11 4.07 -1.60 15.98
N THR A 12 3.12 -2.28 16.60
CA THR A 12 3.29 -2.92 17.92
C THR A 12 4.43 -3.92 17.93
N ILE A 13 4.56 -4.73 16.88
CA ILE A 13 5.66 -5.72 16.76
C ILE A 13 7.03 -5.02 16.74
N VAL A 14 7.14 -3.92 16.01
CA VAL A 14 8.40 -3.16 15.90
C VAL A 14 8.73 -2.43 17.19
N GLU A 15 7.73 -1.92 17.91
CA GLU A 15 7.91 -1.36 19.25
C GLU A 15 8.47 -2.38 20.24
N GLN A 16 7.98 -3.61 20.20
CA GLN A 16 8.42 -4.70 21.08
C GLN A 16 9.73 -5.37 20.62
N THR A 17 10.15 -5.15 19.37
CA THR A 17 11.34 -5.79 18.80
C THR A 17 12.34 -4.73 18.30
N PRO A 18 13.30 -4.29 19.13
CA PRO A 18 14.19 -3.16 18.85
C PRO A 18 15.02 -3.25 17.56
N LYS A 19 15.30 -4.48 17.10
CA LYS A 19 16.10 -4.73 15.89
C LYS A 19 15.31 -4.65 14.59
N LEU A 20 13.98 -4.59 14.65
CA LEU A 20 13.14 -4.52 13.47
C LEU A 20 13.03 -3.10 12.94
N PHE A 21 12.95 -3.00 11.62
CA PHE A 21 12.65 -1.79 10.88
C PHE A 21 11.39 -2.06 10.05
N LEU A 22 10.48 -1.10 10.03
CA LEU A 22 9.19 -1.24 9.36
C LEU A 22 9.09 -0.23 8.21
N VAL A 23 8.78 -0.74 7.03
CA VAL A 23 8.31 0.07 5.91
C VAL A 23 6.83 -0.24 5.71
N GLN A 24 6.01 0.79 5.87
CA GLN A 24 4.57 0.75 5.66
C GLN A 24 4.22 1.50 4.38
N VAL A 25 3.34 0.92 3.57
CA VAL A 25 2.89 1.52 2.31
C VAL A 25 1.37 1.55 2.30
N GLU A 26 0.80 2.73 2.11
CA GLU A 26 -0.64 2.95 2.10
C GLU A 26 -1.01 4.02 1.06
N PRO A 27 -1.76 3.67 0.00
CA PRO A 27 -2.09 4.62 -1.06
C PRO A 27 -3.14 5.66 -0.65
N THR A 28 -3.99 5.36 0.32
CA THR A 28 -5.10 6.24 0.72
C THR A 28 -4.58 7.41 1.54
N ALA A 29 -4.82 8.66 1.10
CA ALA A 29 -4.36 9.85 1.83
C ALA A 29 -4.84 9.90 3.29
N ARG A 30 -6.10 9.50 3.54
CA ARG A 30 -6.67 9.42 4.88
C ARG A 30 -5.91 8.43 5.76
N HIS A 31 -5.82 7.17 5.34
CA HIS A 31 -5.15 6.13 6.13
C HIS A 31 -3.65 6.39 6.28
N CYS A 32 -3.00 6.97 5.26
CA CYS A 32 -1.60 7.36 5.36
C CYS A 32 -1.38 8.48 6.40
N ALA A 33 -2.29 9.46 6.48
CA ALA A 33 -2.23 10.51 7.50
C ALA A 33 -2.44 9.94 8.91
N GLU A 34 -3.38 9.00 9.07
CA GLU A 34 -3.62 8.28 10.32
C GLU A 34 -2.36 7.49 10.76
N LEU A 35 -1.73 6.76 9.83
CA LEU A 35 -0.47 6.05 10.05
C LEU A 35 0.67 6.98 10.47
N LYS A 36 0.91 8.07 9.73
CA LYS A 36 1.97 9.04 10.07
C LYS A 36 1.75 9.66 11.45
N LYS A 37 0.50 9.96 11.81
CA LYS A 37 0.14 10.46 13.14
C LYS A 37 0.43 9.42 14.23
N ALA A 38 0.14 8.14 13.97
CA ALA A 38 0.46 7.05 14.90
C ALA A 38 1.99 6.89 15.06
N VAL A 39 2.73 6.87 13.95
CA VAL A 39 4.21 6.82 13.95
C VAL A 39 4.80 7.98 14.75
N GLY A 40 4.30 9.20 14.61
CA GLY A 40 4.78 10.36 15.37
C GLY A 40 4.66 10.22 16.89
N LYS A 41 3.76 9.34 17.37
CA LYS A 41 3.57 9.04 18.81
C LYS A 41 4.30 7.76 19.25
N SER A 42 4.81 6.96 18.32
CA SER A 42 5.45 5.69 18.62
C SER A 42 6.85 5.91 19.22
N PRO A 43 7.24 5.15 20.26
CA PRO A 43 8.62 5.11 20.74
C PRO A 43 9.59 4.54 19.69
N ALA A 44 9.08 3.89 18.63
CA ALA A 44 9.86 3.30 17.54
C ALA A 44 9.88 4.16 16.27
N LYS A 45 9.46 5.43 16.32
CA LYS A 45 9.28 6.30 15.14
C LYS A 45 10.48 6.34 14.18
N ASP A 46 11.71 6.31 14.70
CA ASP A 46 12.94 6.37 13.90
C ASP A 46 13.22 5.06 13.13
N ARG A 47 12.44 4.01 13.41
CA ARG A 47 12.51 2.69 12.76
C ARG A 47 11.29 2.40 11.89
N ILE A 48 10.37 3.36 11.73
CA ILE A 48 9.16 3.20 10.94
C ILE A 48 9.15 4.26 9.84
N VAL A 49 9.08 3.81 8.58
CA VAL A 49 8.96 4.68 7.41
C VAL A 49 7.62 4.41 6.73
N THR A 50 6.88 5.48 6.44
CA THR A 50 5.58 5.40 5.79
C THR A 50 5.62 6.05 4.40
N PHE A 51 5.32 5.28 3.37
CA PHE A 51 5.14 5.76 2.00
C PHE A 51 3.64 5.86 1.66
N CYS A 52 3.20 7.04 1.22
CA CYS A 52 1.82 7.26 0.78
C CYS A 52 1.67 6.98 -0.73
N VAL A 53 1.89 5.74 -1.14
CA VAL A 53 1.88 5.32 -2.56
C VAL A 53 1.18 3.97 -2.70
N ALA A 54 0.71 3.66 -3.91
CA ALA A 54 0.35 2.30 -4.28
C ALA A 54 1.59 1.54 -4.79
N ILE A 55 1.60 0.22 -4.63
CA ILE A 55 2.60 -0.65 -5.28
C ILE A 55 1.92 -1.39 -6.42
N GLY A 56 2.54 -1.33 -7.60
CA GLY A 56 2.01 -2.01 -8.77
C GLY A 56 3.06 -2.22 -9.87
N PRO A 57 2.68 -2.92 -10.95
CA PRO A 57 3.57 -3.17 -12.07
C PRO A 57 3.89 -1.86 -12.83
N SER A 58 5.06 -1.84 -13.48
CA SER A 58 5.58 -0.68 -14.21
C SER A 58 4.67 -0.17 -15.33
N ASN A 59 3.79 -1.02 -15.86
CA ASN A 59 2.86 -0.67 -16.94
C ASN A 59 1.65 0.18 -16.50
N LEU A 60 1.45 0.40 -15.19
CA LEU A 60 0.42 1.31 -14.66
C LEU A 60 0.78 2.78 -14.87
N GLY A 61 2.07 3.11 -14.95
CA GLY A 61 2.59 4.48 -14.97
C GLY A 61 2.70 5.09 -13.56
N ASP A 62 3.06 6.38 -13.49
CA ASP A 62 3.38 7.07 -12.23
C ASP A 62 2.14 7.32 -11.34
N PHE A 63 0.94 7.29 -11.93
CA PHE A 63 -0.33 7.48 -11.24
C PHE A 63 -1.37 6.47 -11.69
N ALA A 64 -2.17 5.99 -10.74
CA ALA A 64 -3.30 5.09 -10.98
C ALA A 64 -4.60 5.66 -10.41
N GLN A 65 -5.74 5.19 -10.92
CA GLN A 65 -7.02 5.38 -10.26
C GLN A 65 -7.21 4.31 -9.20
N PHE A 66 -7.42 4.76 -7.98
CA PHE A 66 -7.81 3.91 -6.87
C PHE A 66 -9.31 4.06 -6.64
N HIS A 67 -10.02 2.94 -6.70
CA HIS A 67 -11.43 2.86 -6.39
C HIS A 67 -11.56 2.30 -4.98
N GLU A 68 -12.07 3.10 -4.05
CA GLU A 68 -12.22 2.71 -2.65
C GLU A 68 -13.66 2.22 -2.40
N SER A 69 -13.79 1.05 -1.78
CA SER A 69 -15.07 0.56 -1.24
C SER A 69 -15.03 0.52 0.28
N LYS A 70 -16.06 1.09 0.93
CA LYS A 70 -16.23 1.08 2.41
C LYS A 70 -17.10 -0.07 2.93
N HIS A 71 -17.64 -0.92 2.04
CA HIS A 71 -18.53 -1.99 2.47
C HIS A 71 -17.75 -3.23 2.89
N PHE A 72 -17.64 -3.43 4.21
CA PHE A 72 -17.05 -4.63 4.82
C PHE A 72 -17.83 -5.93 4.54
N LEU A 73 -19.11 -5.82 4.16
CA LEU A 73 -20.02 -6.97 4.03
C LEU A 73 -19.87 -7.74 2.71
N ASP A 74 -19.32 -7.14 1.65
CA ASP A 74 -19.26 -7.75 0.31
C ASP A 74 -17.84 -8.17 -0.13
N GLY A 75 -16.89 -8.19 0.82
CA GLY A 75 -15.47 -8.38 0.52
C GLY A 75 -14.88 -7.12 -0.11
N GLN A 76 -13.74 -6.68 0.40
CA GLN A 76 -13.12 -5.40 0.06
C GLN A 76 -12.75 -5.29 -1.42
N CYS A 77 -13.70 -4.85 -2.23
CA CYS A 77 -13.58 -4.69 -3.66
C CYS A 77 -12.93 -3.35 -4.03
N SER A 78 -11.90 -2.94 -3.29
CA SER A 78 -11.09 -1.81 -3.72
C SER A 78 -10.18 -2.27 -4.86
N SER A 79 -9.92 -1.41 -5.83
CA SER A 79 -9.10 -1.78 -6.99
C SER A 79 -8.21 -0.64 -7.44
N LEU A 80 -6.99 -1.01 -7.83
CA LEU A 80 -6.05 -0.11 -8.49
C LEU A 80 -6.09 -0.36 -10.01
N LYS A 81 -6.38 0.67 -10.78
CA LYS A 81 -6.44 0.60 -12.25
C LYS A 81 -5.55 1.65 -12.89
N LYS A 82 -5.04 1.34 -14.08
CA LYS A 82 -4.31 2.30 -14.90
C LYS A 82 -5.15 3.55 -15.12
N PHE A 83 -4.57 4.73 -14.87
CA PHE A 83 -5.27 5.98 -15.11
C PHE A 83 -5.64 6.13 -16.60
N ARG A 84 -6.90 6.44 -16.89
CA ARG A 84 -7.38 6.74 -18.25
C ARG A 84 -8.24 8.01 -18.21
N LYS A 85 -7.81 9.06 -18.92
CA LYS A 85 -8.48 10.38 -18.97
C LYS A 85 -9.96 10.33 -19.43
N ARG A 86 -10.38 9.24 -20.10
CA ARG A 86 -11.74 9.02 -20.61
C ARG A 86 -12.31 7.65 -20.20
N ALA A 87 -11.89 7.07 -19.09
CA ALA A 87 -12.53 5.85 -18.61
C ALA A 87 -13.98 6.17 -18.22
N ARG A 88 -14.94 5.41 -18.77
CA ARG A 88 -16.24 5.28 -18.10
C ARG A 88 -15.94 4.69 -16.71
N ASN A 89 -16.45 5.32 -15.66
CA ASN A 89 -16.38 4.85 -14.27
C ASN A 89 -17.19 3.54 -14.11
N VAL A 90 -16.79 2.48 -14.79
CA VAL A 90 -17.47 1.19 -14.74
C VAL A 90 -16.53 0.22 -14.04
N PRO A 91 -16.77 -0.10 -12.76
CA PRO A 91 -16.16 -1.26 -12.15
C PRO A 91 -16.73 -2.50 -12.81
N ALA A 92 -15.88 -3.41 -13.27
CA ALA A 92 -16.37 -4.71 -13.75
C ALA A 92 -17.02 -5.50 -12.60
N ASN A 93 -16.58 -5.34 -11.34
CA ASN A 93 -17.00 -6.23 -10.23
C ASN A 93 -17.15 -5.56 -8.84
N CYS A 94 -17.18 -4.22 -8.74
CA CYS A 94 -17.22 -3.48 -7.46
C CYS A 94 -18.46 -2.60 -7.44
N VAL A 95 -19.59 -3.15 -7.03
CA VAL A 95 -20.91 -2.51 -7.19
C VAL A 95 -21.07 -1.28 -6.27
N ASN A 96 -20.36 -1.27 -5.14
CA ASN A 96 -20.44 -0.23 -4.12
C ASN A 96 -19.12 0.57 -4.01
N GLN A 97 -18.83 1.37 -5.04
CA GLN A 97 -17.72 2.33 -4.98
C GLN A 97 -18.12 3.55 -4.15
N THR A 98 -17.34 3.85 -3.13
CA THR A 98 -17.58 5.01 -2.25
C THR A 98 -16.76 6.23 -2.62
N SER A 99 -15.60 6.03 -3.26
CA SER A 99 -14.79 7.13 -3.76
C SER A 99 -13.88 6.64 -4.90
N THR A 100 -13.41 7.58 -5.72
CA THR A 100 -12.37 7.33 -6.72
C THR A 100 -11.43 8.52 -6.75
N TYR A 101 -10.14 8.25 -6.62
CA TYR A 101 -9.11 9.28 -6.63
C TYR A 101 -7.81 8.77 -7.26
N GLN A 102 -6.95 9.70 -7.66
CA GLN A 102 -5.63 9.37 -8.18
C GLN A 102 -4.66 9.14 -7.03
N VAL A 103 -3.83 8.10 -7.16
CA VAL A 103 -2.76 7.80 -6.22
C VAL A 103 -1.45 7.62 -6.97
N PRO A 104 -0.32 8.08 -6.41
CA PRO A 104 1.00 7.79 -6.97
C PRO A 104 1.29 6.29 -6.88
N VAL A 105 2.00 5.75 -7.86
CA VAL A 105 2.36 4.34 -7.95
C VAL A 105 3.87 4.21 -8.00
N LEU A 106 4.43 3.31 -7.20
CA LEU A 106 5.79 2.83 -7.34
C LEU A 106 5.80 1.36 -7.72
N THR A 107 6.87 0.94 -8.41
CA THR A 107 7.17 -0.49 -8.50
C THR A 107 7.76 -0.97 -7.19
N LEU A 108 7.65 -2.28 -6.92
CA LEU A 108 8.29 -2.86 -5.75
C LEU A 108 9.81 -2.68 -5.78
N ARG A 109 10.44 -2.86 -6.95
CA ARG A 109 11.87 -2.56 -7.16
C ARG A 109 12.24 -1.15 -6.71
N THR A 110 11.50 -0.16 -7.20
CA THR A 110 11.75 1.25 -6.83
C THR A 110 11.59 1.47 -5.34
N LEU A 111 10.56 0.90 -4.72
CA LEU A 111 10.39 0.98 -3.27
C LEU A 111 11.61 0.39 -2.55
N LEU A 112 12.04 -0.83 -2.91
CA LEU A 112 13.16 -1.53 -2.27
C LEU A 112 14.47 -0.74 -2.37
N GLN A 113 14.70 -0.03 -3.47
CA GLN A 113 15.85 0.86 -3.64
C GLN A 113 15.81 2.10 -2.73
N LEU A 114 14.62 2.52 -2.31
CA LEU A 114 14.41 3.66 -1.42
C LEU A 114 14.44 3.26 0.07
N VAL A 115 14.31 1.97 0.39
CA VAL A 115 14.35 1.49 1.77
C VAL A 115 15.78 1.59 2.31
N PRO A 116 16.00 2.15 3.52
CA PRO A 116 17.34 2.35 4.07
C PRO A 116 18.08 1.06 4.46
N ARG A 117 17.43 -0.11 4.36
CA ARG A 117 17.96 -1.41 4.80
C ARG A 117 17.43 -2.54 3.92
N PRO A 118 18.17 -3.64 3.76
CA PRO A 118 17.67 -4.82 3.06
C PRO A 118 16.37 -5.35 3.66
N VAL A 119 15.35 -5.60 2.83
CA VAL A 119 14.06 -6.13 3.24
C VAL A 119 14.18 -7.64 3.44
N ARG A 120 13.86 -8.13 4.64
CA ARG A 120 13.89 -9.57 4.98
C ARG A 120 12.52 -10.24 4.95
N LEU A 121 11.46 -9.46 5.07
CA LEU A 121 10.09 -9.96 5.11
C LEU A 121 9.17 -8.96 4.41
N LEU A 122 8.30 -9.48 3.56
CA LEU A 122 7.34 -8.70 2.80
C LEU A 122 5.93 -9.26 3.05
N LYS A 123 5.09 -8.47 3.72
CA LYS A 123 3.64 -8.69 3.75
C LYS A 123 3.00 -7.85 2.65
N VAL A 124 2.14 -8.49 1.86
CA VAL A 124 1.40 -7.90 0.75
C VAL A 124 -0.10 -8.06 0.99
N ASP A 125 -0.80 -6.94 0.91
CA ASP A 125 -2.27 -6.83 0.93
C ASP A 125 -2.64 -5.63 0.04
N ALA A 126 -2.27 -5.76 -1.23
CA ALA A 126 -2.42 -4.78 -2.28
C ALA A 126 -3.72 -5.01 -3.06
N GLN A 127 -4.76 -4.27 -2.68
CA GLN A 127 -6.11 -4.33 -3.26
C GLN A 127 -6.15 -4.44 -4.79
N GLY A 128 -6.43 -5.65 -5.29
CA GLY A 128 -6.64 -5.96 -6.71
C GLY A 128 -5.36 -6.22 -7.52
N LEU A 129 -4.17 -6.17 -6.89
CA LEU A 129 -2.88 -6.45 -7.53
C LEU A 129 -1.97 -7.35 -6.67
N ASP A 130 -2.51 -7.95 -5.61
CA ASP A 130 -1.80 -8.82 -4.65
C ASP A 130 -0.86 -9.81 -5.35
N LEU A 131 -1.37 -10.51 -6.35
CA LEU A 131 -0.60 -11.51 -7.10
C LEU A 131 0.55 -10.88 -7.90
N SER A 132 0.32 -9.74 -8.55
CA SER A 132 1.36 -9.06 -9.32
C SER A 132 2.45 -8.48 -8.41
N VAL A 133 2.06 -7.92 -7.26
CA VAL A 133 2.99 -7.39 -6.27
C VAL A 133 3.79 -8.53 -5.63
N THR A 134 3.14 -9.63 -5.27
CA THR A 134 3.79 -10.80 -4.67
C THR A 134 4.78 -11.46 -5.63
N LEU A 135 4.39 -11.67 -6.89
CA LEU A 135 5.28 -12.23 -7.92
C LEU A 135 6.49 -11.33 -8.19
N SER A 136 6.29 -10.00 -8.20
CA SER A 136 7.42 -9.07 -8.30
C SER A 136 8.33 -9.12 -7.07
N GLY A 137 7.77 -9.39 -5.89
CA GLY A 137 8.53 -9.45 -4.64
C GLY A 137 9.42 -10.67 -4.55
N GLU A 138 8.95 -11.82 -5.00
CA GLU A 138 9.78 -13.02 -5.08
C GLU A 138 11.00 -12.82 -5.98
N ALA A 139 10.82 -12.16 -7.13
CA ALA A 139 11.92 -11.89 -8.06
C ALA A 139 12.97 -10.91 -7.50
N GLU A 140 12.55 -9.94 -6.70
CA GLU A 140 13.43 -8.89 -6.17
C GLU A 140 14.07 -9.25 -4.80
N LEU A 141 13.56 -10.27 -4.10
CA LEU A 141 14.04 -10.71 -2.79
C LEU A 141 14.89 -11.99 -2.83
N ARG A 142 15.13 -12.56 -4.01
CA ARG A 142 16.08 -13.66 -4.25
C ARG A 142 17.48 -13.11 -4.52
#